data_AF-A0A1G7X406-F1
#
_entry.id   AF-A0A1G7X406-F1
#
_cell.length_a   1.000
_cell.length_b   1.000
_cell.length_c   1.000
_cell.angle_alpha   90.00
_cell.angle_beta   90.00
_cell.angle_gamma   90.00
#
_symmetry.space_group_name_H-M   'P 1'
#
loop_
_entity.id
_entity.type
_entity.pdbx_description
1 polymer ?
#
loop_
_entity_poly.entity_id
_entity_poly.type
_entity_poly.pdbx_seq_one_letter_code
_entity_poly.pdbx_strand_id
1 'polypeptide(L)'
;MTEPQPTVHPIDARVQQIAALLPFPVQLDADMGGTFVLQIDLGLRGGVDDPHDTAGIDPDYPRWWVDIEGGERTYISDLGLDADPPAVADWIATTAQRQQCPAARGADNAREA
;
A
#
# COMPACT_ATOMS: atom_id res chain seq x y z
N MET A 1 17.86 24.41 -17.49
CA MET A 1 18.52 23.10 -17.41
C MET A 1 17.55 22.23 -16.64
N THR A 2 16.80 21.39 -17.33
CA THR A 2 15.79 20.53 -16.72
C THR A 2 16.51 19.27 -16.28
N GLU A 3 16.61 19.05 -14.97
CA GLU A 3 17.21 17.83 -14.43
C GLU A 3 16.40 16.62 -14.94
N PRO A 4 17.05 15.55 -15.43
CA PRO A 4 16.34 14.35 -15.82
C PRO A 4 15.76 13.72 -14.55
N GLN A 5 14.43 13.72 -14.42
CA GLN A 5 13.74 12.98 -13.36
C GLN A 5 14.13 11.48 -13.49
N PRO A 6 14.80 10.90 -12.50
CA PRO A 6 15.24 9.51 -12.58
C PRO A 6 14.02 8.59 -12.51
N THR A 7 13.83 7.81 -13.56
CA THR A 7 13.13 6.52 -13.72
C THR A 7 12.56 5.77 -12.48
N VAL A 8 11.70 6.39 -11.64
CA VAL A 8 10.83 5.71 -10.64
C VAL A 8 9.48 5.24 -11.27
N HIS A 9 9.26 5.59 -12.53
CA HIS A 9 7.99 5.47 -13.26
C HIS A 9 7.25 4.11 -13.28
N PRO A 10 7.88 2.92 -13.35
CA PRO A 10 7.12 1.67 -13.51
C PRO A 10 6.51 1.16 -12.19
N ILE A 11 7.18 1.36 -11.06
CA ILE A 11 6.70 0.87 -9.77
C ILE A 11 5.57 1.75 -9.26
N ASP A 12 5.72 3.07 -9.37
CA ASP A 12 4.67 4.03 -9.02
C ASP A 12 3.38 3.80 -9.83
N ALA A 13 3.51 3.58 -11.15
CA ALA A 13 2.37 3.24 -12.00
C ALA A 13 1.70 1.94 -11.55
N ARG A 14 2.49 0.97 -11.08
CA ARG A 14 1.98 -0.31 -10.57
C ARG A 14 1.24 -0.13 -9.26
N VAL A 15 1.79 0.65 -8.33
CA VAL A 15 1.15 1.00 -7.05
C VAL A 15 -0.16 1.73 -7.29
N GLN A 16 -0.18 2.71 -8.19
CA GLN A 16 -1.41 3.41 -8.60
C GLN A 16 -2.46 2.46 -9.17
N GLN A 17 -2.05 1.53 -10.05
CA GLN A 17 -2.94 0.54 -10.64
C GLN A 17 -3.56 -0.37 -9.58
N ILE A 18 -2.77 -0.82 -8.60
CA ILE A 18 -3.24 -1.70 -7.53
C ILE A 18 -4.14 -0.95 -6.55
N ALA A 19 -3.78 0.28 -6.18
CA ALA A 19 -4.61 1.13 -5.32
C ALA A 19 -6.00 1.38 -5.92
N ALA A 20 -6.09 1.57 -7.24
CA ALA A 20 -7.36 1.74 -7.94
C ALA A 20 -8.24 0.47 -7.95
N LEU A 21 -7.68 -0.71 -7.67
CA LEU A 21 -8.39 -1.98 -7.61
C LEU A 21 -8.81 -2.37 -6.19
N LEU A 22 -8.37 -1.64 -5.16
CA LEU A 22 -8.74 -1.92 -3.79
C LEU A 22 -10.24 -1.68 -3.57
N PRO A 23 -10.92 -2.53 -2.77
CA PRO A 23 -12.36 -2.42 -2.53
C PRO A 23 -12.74 -1.29 -1.56
N PHE A 24 -11.78 -0.43 -1.18
CA PHE A 24 -11.96 0.69 -0.26
C PHE A 24 -11.10 1.88 -0.71
N PRO A 25 -11.48 3.12 -0.36
CA PRO A 25 -10.68 4.29 -0.67
C PRO A 25 -9.35 4.24 0.08
N VAL A 26 -8.27 4.61 -0.62
CA VAL A 26 -6.92 4.73 -0.08
C VAL A 26 -6.28 6.02 -0.59
N GLN A 27 -5.26 6.49 0.12
CA GLN A 27 -4.39 7.54 -0.35
C GLN A 27 -3.07 6.92 -0.82
N LEU A 28 -2.34 7.65 -1.66
CA LEU A 28 -0.98 7.30 -2.02
C LEU A 28 -0.05 8.29 -1.34
N ASP A 29 0.97 7.78 -0.67
CA ASP A 29 2.00 8.60 -0.06
C ASP A 29 3.36 8.27 -0.68
N ALA A 30 4.19 9.28 -0.90
CA ALA A 30 5.54 9.06 -1.37
C ALA A 30 6.43 8.86 -0.15
N ASP A 31 7.09 7.70 -0.05
CA ASP A 31 8.09 7.51 1.00
C ASP A 31 9.33 8.36 0.69
N MET A 32 9.30 9.60 1.17
CA MET A 32 10.39 10.57 1.02
C MET A 32 11.56 10.32 1.98
N GLY A 33 11.51 9.26 2.79
CA GLY A 33 12.54 8.89 3.77
C GLY A 33 13.28 7.58 3.46
N GLY A 34 12.73 6.73 2.60
CA GLY A 34 13.27 5.40 2.28
C GLY A 34 13.53 5.19 0.79
N THR A 35 12.69 4.38 0.14
CA THR A 35 12.92 3.89 -1.23
C THR A 35 12.53 4.87 -2.33
N PHE A 36 11.92 6.01 -1.98
CA PHE A 36 11.38 7.01 -2.91
C PHE A 36 10.29 6.45 -3.85
N VAL A 37 9.63 5.36 -3.46
CA VAL A 37 8.53 4.73 -4.20
C VAL A 37 7.19 5.11 -3.57
N LEU A 38 6.14 5.25 -4.38
CA LEU A 38 4.78 5.40 -3.87
C LEU A 38 4.37 4.19 -3.00
N GLN A 39 3.75 4.49 -1.87
CA GLN A 39 3.11 3.53 -0.98
C GLN A 39 1.61 3.80 -0.93
N ILE A 40 0.85 2.77 -0.56
CA ILE A 40 -0.58 2.84 -0.34
C ILE A 40 -0.80 3.08 1.15
N ASP A 41 -1.41 4.22 1.48
CA ASP A 41 -1.82 4.54 2.84
C ASP A 41 -3.11 3.79 3.18
N LEU A 42 -3.02 2.87 4.14
CA LEU A 42 -4.13 2.10 4.69
C LEU A 42 -4.72 2.75 5.96
N GLY A 43 -4.19 3.91 6.35
CA GLY A 43 -4.73 4.83 7.32
C GLY A 43 -4.08 4.77 8.70
N LEU A 44 -4.43 5.78 9.52
CA LEU A 44 -4.02 5.93 10.91
C LEU A 44 -4.88 5.11 11.86
N ARG A 45 -4.25 4.30 12.72
CA ARG A 45 -4.95 3.54 13.76
C ARG A 45 -5.34 4.38 14.97
N GLY A 46 -4.54 5.38 15.31
CA GLY A 46 -4.69 6.18 16.52
C GLY A 46 -4.65 7.69 16.25
N GLY A 47 -3.82 8.40 17.00
CA GLY A 47 -3.64 9.85 16.90
C GLY A 47 -2.90 10.27 15.62
N VAL A 48 -2.88 11.58 15.36
CA VAL A 48 -2.20 12.17 14.19
C VAL A 48 -0.69 11.92 14.17
N ASP A 49 -0.10 11.65 15.33
CA ASP A 49 1.33 11.37 15.49
C ASP A 49 1.64 9.86 15.45
N ASP A 50 0.62 9.00 15.40
CA ASP A 50 0.84 7.56 15.28
C ASP A 50 1.26 7.21 13.85
N PRO A 51 2.08 6.17 13.66
CA PRO A 51 2.44 5.75 12.32
C PRO A 51 1.23 5.17 11.57
N HIS A 52 1.21 5.41 10.26
CA HIS A 52 0.19 4.85 9.37
C HIS A 52 0.42 3.34 9.15
N ASP A 53 -0.67 2.62 8.87
CA ASP A 53 -0.57 1.35 8.17
C ASP A 53 -0.31 1.64 6.69
N THR A 54 0.65 0.95 6.08
CA THR A 54 0.99 1.18 4.67
C THR A 54 1.14 -0.15 3.91
N ALA A 55 1.02 -0.10 2.59
CA ALA A 55 1.39 -1.21 1.73
C ALA A 55 2.28 -0.71 0.59
N GLY A 56 3.19 -1.56 0.15
CA GLY A 56 4.12 -1.20 -0.91
C GLY A 56 4.84 -2.39 -1.50
N ILE A 57 5.84 -2.10 -2.30
CA ILE A 57 6.77 -3.09 -2.84
C ILE A 57 8.19 -2.56 -2.66
N ASP A 58 9.07 -3.42 -2.18
CA ASP A 58 10.50 -3.11 -2.11
C ASP A 58 11.11 -3.24 -3.53
N PRO A 59 11.71 -2.19 -4.10
CA PRO A 59 12.29 -2.24 -5.45
C PRO A 59 13.54 -3.13 -5.54
N ASP A 60 14.30 -3.27 -4.46
CA ASP A 60 15.52 -4.09 -4.39
C ASP A 60 15.18 -5.57 -4.18
N TYR A 61 14.08 -5.84 -3.48
CA TYR A 61 13.53 -7.18 -3.25
C TYR A 61 12.03 -7.21 -3.58
N PRO A 62 11.63 -7.35 -4.86
CA PRO A 62 10.27 -7.11 -5.33
C PRO A 62 9.28 -8.12 -4.74
N ARG A 63 8.79 -7.78 -3.56
CA ARG A 63 7.76 -8.47 -2.80
C ARG A 63 6.81 -7.43 -2.25
N TRP A 64 5.51 -7.64 -2.49
CA TRP A 64 4.50 -6.78 -1.88
C TRP A 64 4.45 -7.01 -0.38
N TRP A 65 4.34 -5.92 0.36
CA TRP A 65 4.29 -5.92 1.81
C TRP A 65 3.13 -5.06 2.32
N VAL A 66 2.71 -5.34 3.55
CA VAL A 66 1.79 -4.53 4.34
C VAL A 66 2.42 -4.32 5.71
N ASP A 67 2.67 -3.07 6.06
CA ASP A 67 3.15 -2.65 7.36
C ASP A 67 2.00 -2.16 8.22
N ILE A 68 2.00 -2.62 9.46
CA ILE A 68 1.04 -2.26 10.49
C ILE A 68 1.78 -1.44 11.54
N GLU A 69 1.17 -0.32 11.96
CA GLU A 69 1.73 0.56 12.98
C GLU A 69 3.15 1.04 12.60
N GLY A 70 3.36 1.44 11.33
CA GLY A 70 4.67 1.91 10.86
C GLY A 70 5.77 0.87 10.82
N GLY A 71 5.40 -0.41 10.66
CA GLY A 71 6.34 -1.52 10.56
C GLY A 71 6.64 -2.23 11.88
N GLU A 72 5.87 -1.99 12.95
CA GLU A 72 5.90 -2.88 14.12
C GLU A 72 5.55 -4.33 13.75
N ARG A 73 4.68 -4.49 12.75
CA ARG A 73 4.39 -5.78 12.11
C ARG A 73 4.34 -5.64 10.60
N THR A 74 5.18 -6.41 9.93
CA THR A 74 5.24 -6.49 8.46
C THR A 74 4.74 -7.83 7.97
N TYR A 75 3.84 -7.81 6.99
CA TYR A 75 3.40 -8.98 6.24
C TYR A 75 3.99 -8.92 4.84
N ILE A 76 4.67 -9.98 4.40
CA ILE A 76 5.31 -10.05 3.09
C ILE A 76 4.61 -11.13 2.26
N SER A 77 4.25 -10.80 1.02
CA SER A 77 3.68 -11.72 0.06
C SER A 77 4.74 -12.51 -0.71
N ASP A 78 4.31 -13.57 -1.40
CA ASP A 78 5.12 -14.23 -2.45
C ASP A 78 4.97 -13.57 -3.83
N LEU A 79 4.21 -12.48 -3.93
CA LEU A 79 3.89 -11.79 -5.18
C LEU A 79 4.99 -10.78 -5.52
N GLY A 80 5.49 -10.83 -6.76
CA GLY A 80 6.49 -9.90 -7.25
C GLY A 80 5.93 -8.74 -8.07
N LEU A 81 6.82 -7.93 -8.64
CA LEU A 81 6.46 -6.77 -9.47
C LEU A 81 5.60 -7.18 -10.69
N ASP A 82 5.90 -8.33 -11.29
CA ASP A 82 5.20 -8.87 -12.47
C ASP A 82 3.89 -9.61 -12.11
N ALA A 83 3.56 -9.76 -10.83
CA ALA A 83 2.32 -10.40 -10.41
C ALA A 83 1.09 -9.63 -10.89
N ASP A 84 0.01 -10.33 -11.21
CA ASP A 84 -1.23 -9.73 -11.73
C ASP A 84 -1.81 -8.70 -10.73
N PRO A 85 -2.11 -7.44 -11.14
CA PRO A 85 -2.58 -6.40 -10.22
C PRO A 85 -3.82 -6.77 -9.40
N PRO A 86 -4.84 -7.44 -9.94
CA PRO A 86 -5.98 -7.89 -9.16
C PRO A 86 -5.58 -8.89 -8.07
N ALA A 87 -4.62 -9.79 -8.32
CA ALA A 87 -4.14 -10.74 -7.32
C ALA A 87 -3.40 -10.04 -6.17
N VAL A 88 -2.61 -9.01 -6.51
CA VAL A 88 -1.95 -8.18 -5.49
C VAL A 88 -2.96 -7.37 -4.69
N ALA A 89 -3.92 -6.73 -5.36
CA ALA A 89 -4.97 -5.95 -4.70
C ALA A 89 -5.82 -6.82 -3.76
N ASP A 90 -6.18 -8.04 -4.18
CA ASP A 90 -6.90 -9.01 -3.34
C ASP A 90 -6.08 -9.42 -2.11
N TRP A 91 -4.78 -9.68 -2.27
CA TRP A 91 -3.90 -10.01 -1.16
C TRP A 91 -3.75 -8.86 -0.17
N ILE A 92 -3.54 -7.63 -0.65
CA ILE A 92 -3.47 -6.41 0.18
C ILE A 92 -4.79 -6.21 0.91
N ALA A 93 -5.92 -6.27 0.21
CA ALA A 93 -7.25 -6.09 0.79
C ALA A 93 -7.54 -7.14 1.87
N THR A 94 -7.25 -8.41 1.60
CA THR A 94 -7.43 -9.51 2.55
C THR A 94 -6.56 -9.33 3.79
N THR A 95 -5.30 -8.93 3.61
CA THR A 95 -4.38 -8.69 4.72
C THR A 95 -4.84 -7.49 5.54
N ALA A 96 -5.19 -6.39 4.89
CA ALA A 96 -5.71 -5.18 5.53
C ALA A 96 -6.99 -5.44 6.32
N GLN A 97 -7.92 -6.24 5.79
CA GLN A 97 -9.13 -6.65 6.51
C GLN A 97 -8.81 -7.50 7.74
N ARG A 98 -7.94 -8.50 7.61
CA ARG A 98 -7.54 -9.37 8.73
C ARG A 98 -6.85 -8.61 9.84
N GLN A 99 -6.02 -7.63 9.48
CA GLN A 99 -5.35 -6.75 10.44
C GLN A 99 -6.23 -5.58 10.90
N GLN A 100 -7.43 -5.49 10.34
CA GLN A 100 -8.39 -4.42 10.60
C GLN A 100 -7.74 -3.04 10.39
N CYS A 101 -7.04 -2.85 9.27
CA CYS A 101 -6.51 -1.55 8.88
C CYS A 101 -7.66 -0.53 8.74
N PRO A 102 -7.43 0.75 9.08
CA PRO A 102 -8.47 1.78 9.06
C PRO A 102 -9.23 1.89 7.73
N ALA A 103 -8.51 1.91 6.59
CA ALA A 103 -9.11 1.97 5.26
C ALA A 103 -10.02 0.76 4.96
N ALA A 104 -9.65 -0.43 5.44
CA ALA A 104 -10.40 -1.66 5.23
C ALA A 104 -11.65 -1.77 6.14
N ARG A 105 -11.66 -1.11 7.32
CA ARG A 105 -12.83 -1.10 8.22
C ARG A 105 -14.02 -0.33 7.64
N GLY A 106 -13.76 0.68 6.81
CA GLY A 106 -14.81 1.49 6.18
C GLY A 106 -15.65 0.74 5.15
N ALA A 107 -15.12 -0.33 4.54
CA ALA A 107 -15.81 -1.12 3.52
C ALA A 107 -16.87 -2.07 4.09
N ASP A 108 -16.73 -2.51 5.34
CA ASP A 108 -17.70 -3.42 5.98
C ASP A 108 -19.02 -2.69 6.31
N ASN A 109 -18.95 -1.42 6.72
CA ASN A 109 -20.13 -0.61 7.05
C ASN A 109 -20.99 -0.21 5.84
N ALA A 110 -20.48 -0.31 4.60
CA ALA A 110 -21.23 0.07 3.39
C ALA A 110 -22.11 -1.06 2.83
N ARG A 111 -22.04 -2.27 3.40
CA ARG A 111 -22.85 -3.43 2.96
C ARG A 111 -24.06 -3.72 3.85
N GLU A 112 -24.26 -2.96 4.93
CA GLU A 112 -25.36 -3.18 5.90
C GLU A 112 -26.31 -1.96 6.05
N ALA A 113 -26.43 -1.09 5.03
CA ALA A 113 -27.38 0.04 5.02
C ALA A 113 -28.44 -0.06 3.91
#